data_AF-A0A4Q5QKJ6-F1
#
_entry.id   AF-A0A4Q5QKJ6-F1
#
_cell.length_a   1.000
_cell.length_b   1.000
_cell.length_c   1.000
_cell.angle_alpha   90.00
_cell.angle_beta   90.00
_cell.angle_gamma   90.00
#
_symmetry.space_group_name_H-M   'P 1'
#
loop_
_entity.id
_entity.type
_entity.pdbx_description
1 polymer ?
#
loop_
_entity_poly.entity_id
_entity_poly.type
_entity_poly.pdbx_seq_one_letter_code
_entity_poly.pdbx_strand_id
1 'polypeptide(L)'
;MDLLNVIQEIEKVDPEFQDRISPRRAAIKNITSFGSKVAVAALPFALGSLFKKAYGQQTPTAIVGVLNYALTLEFLEYNFYNTGLTGTNSTVLKASLSASELAGLNLIVTDEMHHVTFLQTVINSLGGTPYVVPAKGYDFTAGGAFPTVFTNSDTFLAVAETFEDTGVRAYKGQAGAILRNKTVLTAALDIHSV
;
A
#
# COMPACT_ATOMS: atom_id res chain seq x y z
N MET A 1 -41.29 -14.75 11.98
CA MET A 1 -41.42 -13.29 12.14
C MET A 1 -40.97 -12.67 10.83
N ASP A 2 -41.86 -11.90 10.21
CA ASP A 2 -41.71 -11.44 8.83
C ASP A 2 -40.95 -10.11 8.82
N LEU A 3 -39.65 -10.15 8.50
CA LEU A 3 -38.76 -8.98 8.51
C LEU A 3 -39.24 -7.85 7.57
N LEU A 4 -40.09 -8.19 6.60
CA LEU A 4 -40.68 -7.23 5.66
C LEU A 4 -41.76 -6.35 6.32
N ASN A 5 -42.48 -6.87 7.31
CA ASN A 5 -43.50 -6.09 8.02
C ASN A 5 -42.88 -5.06 8.97
N VAL A 6 -41.75 -5.41 9.60
CA VAL A 6 -41.00 -4.50 10.49
C VAL A 6 -40.49 -3.26 9.72
N ILE A 7 -40.10 -3.43 8.46
CA ILE A 7 -39.61 -2.33 7.61
C ILE A 7 -40.76 -1.40 7.21
N GLN A 8 -41.94 -1.94 6.88
CA GLN A 8 -43.12 -1.13 6.53
C GLN A 8 -43.71 -0.38 7.72
N GLU A 9 -43.60 -0.93 8.92
CA GLU A 9 -44.03 -0.27 10.16
C GLU A 9 -43.10 0.87 10.55
N ILE A 10 -41.79 0.72 10.31
CA ILE A 10 -40.80 1.81 10.47
C ILE A 10 -41.03 2.93 9.43
N GLU A 11 -41.42 2.58 8.20
CA GLU A 11 -41.67 3.54 7.11
C GLU A 11 -42.89 4.45 7.35
N LYS A 12 -43.87 4.00 8.16
CA LYS A 12 -45.06 4.80 8.51
C LYS A 12 -44.85 5.76 9.69
N VAL A 13 -43.84 5.51 10.53
CA VAL A 13 -43.67 6.20 11.81
C VAL A 13 -42.77 7.44 11.69
N ASP A 14 -41.92 7.54 10.66
CA ASP A 14 -41.00 8.68 10.50
C ASP A 14 -40.80 9.10 9.02
N PRO A 15 -41.56 10.07 8.51
CA PRO A 15 -41.37 10.60 7.16
C PRO A 15 -40.04 11.37 6.98
N GLU A 16 -39.32 11.73 8.06
CA GLU A 16 -38.02 12.41 8.00
C GLU A 16 -36.83 11.44 7.97
N PHE A 17 -37.06 10.13 8.10
CA PHE A 17 -36.00 9.12 7.98
C PHE A 17 -35.37 9.08 6.57
N GLN A 18 -36.15 9.39 5.53
CA GLN A 18 -35.68 9.43 4.13
C GLN A 18 -34.63 10.53 3.92
N ASP A 19 -34.79 11.69 4.55
CA ASP A 19 -33.86 12.83 4.41
C ASP A 19 -32.51 12.56 5.11
N ARG A 20 -32.48 11.65 6.10
CA ARG A 20 -31.26 11.28 6.83
C ARG A 20 -30.48 10.14 6.14
N ILE A 21 -31.11 9.38 5.26
CA ILE A 21 -30.52 8.20 4.58
C ILE A 21 -30.02 8.54 3.15
N SER A 22 -30.40 9.68 2.56
CA SER A 22 -30.23 9.92 1.12
C SER A 22 -29.07 10.79 0.59
N PRO A 23 -27.92 11.02 1.26
CA PRO A 23 -26.76 11.60 0.57
C PRO A 23 -26.21 10.66 -0.52
N ARG A 24 -26.20 9.33 -0.25
CA ARG A 24 -25.68 8.31 -1.19
C ARG A 24 -26.60 8.05 -2.38
N ARG A 25 -27.93 8.11 -2.19
CA ARG A 25 -28.90 7.82 -3.26
C ARG A 25 -29.01 8.98 -4.26
N ALA A 26 -28.82 10.22 -3.82
CA ALA A 26 -28.74 11.39 -4.70
C ALA A 26 -27.51 11.36 -5.64
N ALA A 27 -26.37 10.86 -5.14
CA ALA A 27 -25.17 10.68 -5.96
C ALA A 27 -25.34 9.65 -7.09
N ILE A 28 -26.13 8.59 -6.83
CA ILE A 28 -26.43 7.54 -7.82
C ILE A 28 -27.45 8.02 -8.87
N LYS A 29 -28.44 8.84 -8.47
CA LYS A 29 -29.41 9.43 -9.41
C LYS A 29 -28.77 10.42 -10.41
N ASN A 30 -27.68 11.07 -10.03
CA ASN A 30 -26.94 11.99 -10.90
C ASN A 30 -25.97 11.30 -11.87
N ILE A 31 -25.66 10.01 -11.67
CA ILE A 31 -24.86 9.21 -12.61
C ILE A 31 -25.71 8.69 -13.77
N THR A 32 -26.99 8.46 -13.54
CA THR A 32 -27.91 7.87 -14.53
C THR A 32 -28.51 8.88 -15.52
N SER A 33 -28.22 10.18 -15.40
CA SER A 33 -28.68 11.20 -16.36
C SER A 33 -27.67 11.52 -17.47
N PHE A 34 -26.50 10.87 -17.50
CA PHE A 34 -25.53 11.04 -18.58
C PHE A 34 -25.55 9.85 -19.55
N GLY A 35 -26.51 9.92 -20.48
CA GLY A 35 -26.38 9.42 -21.85
C GLY A 35 -25.85 7.99 -22.05
N SER A 36 -26.79 7.03 -22.06
CA SER A 36 -26.64 5.79 -22.83
C SER A 36 -26.21 6.10 -24.28
N LYS A 37 -25.13 5.45 -24.75
CA LYS A 37 -24.62 5.37 -26.14
C LYS A 37 -23.59 6.43 -26.58
N VAL A 38 -22.32 6.30 -26.17
CA VAL A 38 -21.16 6.69 -27.01
C VAL A 38 -20.01 5.69 -26.77
N ALA A 39 -19.38 5.26 -27.87
CA ALA A 39 -18.38 4.20 -27.94
C ALA A 39 -17.13 4.45 -27.08
N VAL A 40 -16.62 3.37 -26.49
CA VAL A 40 -15.35 3.28 -25.77
C VAL A 40 -14.21 3.21 -26.79
N ALA A 41 -13.79 4.35 -27.33
CA ALA A 41 -12.52 4.49 -28.03
C ALA A 41 -12.18 5.99 -28.14
N ALA A 42 -10.98 6.37 -27.69
CA ALA A 42 -10.39 7.72 -27.74
C ALA A 42 -10.87 8.76 -26.71
N LEU A 43 -10.40 8.65 -25.46
CA LEU A 43 -10.27 9.80 -24.55
C LEU A 43 -9.05 9.66 -23.60
N PRO A 44 -7.86 10.16 -23.96
CA PRO A 44 -6.77 10.35 -22.98
C PRO A 44 -6.89 11.65 -22.18
N PHE A 45 -7.80 12.57 -22.54
CA PHE A 45 -7.78 13.95 -22.00
C PHE A 45 -9.02 14.41 -21.22
N ALA A 46 -10.14 13.67 -21.22
CA ALA A 46 -11.39 14.14 -20.60
C ALA A 46 -11.74 13.53 -19.24
N LEU A 47 -10.97 12.56 -18.72
CA LEU A 47 -11.17 12.04 -17.36
C LEU A 47 -10.81 13.08 -16.28
N GLY A 48 -9.91 14.03 -16.58
CA GLY A 48 -9.37 14.97 -15.59
C GLY A 48 -10.38 15.90 -14.91
N SER A 49 -11.55 16.15 -15.52
CA SER A 49 -12.57 17.06 -14.95
C SER A 49 -13.62 16.35 -14.09
N LEU A 50 -13.88 15.05 -14.32
CA LEU A 50 -14.82 14.26 -13.51
C LEU A 50 -14.18 13.73 -12.22
N PHE A 51 -12.87 13.49 -12.21
CA PHE A 51 -12.16 13.18 -10.96
C PHE A 51 -12.03 14.39 -10.04
N LYS A 52 -12.19 15.62 -10.54
CA LYS A 52 -12.00 16.85 -9.77
C LYS A 52 -12.91 17.00 -8.54
N LYS A 53 -14.01 16.22 -8.44
CA LYS A 53 -14.99 16.34 -7.34
C LYS A 53 -14.94 15.23 -6.28
N ALA A 54 -14.08 14.22 -6.43
CA ALA A 54 -13.73 13.27 -5.36
C ALA A 54 -12.32 13.53 -4.79
N TYR A 55 -11.78 14.72 -5.06
CA TYR A 55 -10.38 15.12 -4.89
C TYR A 55 -10.08 15.91 -3.61
N GLY A 56 -11.01 15.96 -2.66
CA GLY A 56 -10.81 16.70 -1.42
C GLY A 56 -11.19 15.84 -0.23
N GLN A 57 -10.18 15.42 0.56
CA GLN A 57 -10.25 15.37 2.04
C GLN A 57 -9.07 14.67 2.75
N GLN A 58 -7.99 14.26 2.08
CA GLN A 58 -6.79 13.90 2.83
C GLN A 58 -5.90 15.13 2.99
N THR A 59 -5.69 15.53 4.24
CA THR A 59 -4.74 16.57 4.60
C THR A 59 -3.33 16.12 4.18
N PRO A 60 -2.42 17.04 3.82
CA PRO A 60 -1.02 16.72 3.55
C PRO A 60 -0.38 15.84 4.64
N THR A 61 -0.76 16.05 5.90
CA THR A 61 -0.36 15.23 7.06
C THR A 61 -0.77 13.75 6.93
N ALA A 62 -1.99 13.47 6.45
CA ALA A 62 -2.45 12.10 6.24
C ALA A 62 -1.68 11.39 5.12
N ILE A 63 -1.31 12.13 4.06
CA ILE A 63 -0.51 11.61 2.94
C ILE A 63 0.92 11.28 3.38
N VAL A 64 1.57 12.21 4.08
CA VAL A 64 2.91 12.00 4.64
C VAL A 64 2.92 10.80 5.61
N GLY A 65 1.84 10.59 6.37
CA GLY A 65 1.69 9.41 7.22
C GLY A 65 1.67 8.10 6.43
N VAL A 66 0.92 8.04 5.32
CA VAL A 66 0.86 6.86 4.44
C VAL A 66 2.23 6.58 3.80
N LEU A 67 2.91 7.61 3.29
CA LEU A 67 4.23 7.46 2.69
C LEU A 67 5.29 7.05 3.71
N ASN A 68 5.21 7.54 4.95
CA ASN A 68 6.12 7.10 6.01
C ASN A 68 5.85 5.67 6.48
N TYR A 69 4.59 5.23 6.46
CA TYR A 69 4.26 3.84 6.71
C TYR A 69 4.85 2.92 5.64
N ALA A 70 4.69 3.29 4.35
CA ALA A 70 5.37 2.62 3.25
C ALA A 70 6.89 2.60 3.43
N LEU A 71 7.51 3.76 3.70
CA LEU A 71 8.96 3.88 3.90
C LEU A 71 9.48 2.99 5.04
N THR A 72 8.66 2.76 6.07
CA THR A 72 9.02 1.84 7.16
C THR A 72 9.12 0.39 6.67
N LEU A 73 8.24 -0.02 5.75
CA LEU A 73 8.24 -1.37 5.16
C LEU A 73 9.41 -1.56 4.20
N GLU A 74 9.65 -0.61 3.28
CA GLU A 74 10.81 -0.70 2.37
C GLU A 74 12.13 -0.75 3.16
N PHE A 75 12.23 0.00 4.26
CA PHE A 75 13.40 -0.11 5.14
C PHE A 75 13.48 -1.47 5.84
N LEU A 76 12.36 -2.06 6.24
CA LEU A 76 12.33 -3.39 6.86
C LEU A 76 12.86 -4.44 5.87
N GLU A 77 12.34 -4.44 4.64
CA GLU A 77 12.71 -5.34 3.54
C GLU A 77 14.18 -5.15 3.16
N TYR A 78 14.59 -3.91 2.83
CA TYR A 78 15.99 -3.59 2.53
C TYR A 78 16.93 -4.10 3.62
N ASN A 79 16.65 -3.82 4.90
CA ASN A 79 17.52 -4.23 5.99
C ASN A 79 17.52 -5.74 6.18
N PHE A 80 16.40 -6.42 5.95
CA PHE A 80 16.32 -7.88 6.03
C PHE A 80 17.24 -8.53 5.00
N TYR A 81 17.06 -8.18 3.74
CA TYR A 81 17.86 -8.74 2.65
C TYR A 81 19.34 -8.35 2.77
N ASN A 82 19.64 -7.08 3.08
CA ASN A 82 21.00 -6.63 3.25
C ASN A 82 21.69 -7.34 4.43
N THR A 83 20.98 -7.58 5.54
CA THR A 83 21.51 -8.36 6.68
C THR A 83 21.81 -9.81 6.27
N GLY A 84 20.91 -10.45 5.53
CA GLY A 84 21.12 -11.81 5.03
C GLY A 84 22.31 -11.91 4.08
N LEU A 85 22.46 -10.94 3.16
CA LEU A 85 23.49 -10.99 2.11
C LEU A 85 24.84 -10.39 2.52
N THR A 86 24.94 -9.58 3.57
CA THR A 86 26.21 -8.92 3.95
C THR A 86 26.58 -9.12 5.42
N GLY A 87 25.64 -9.56 6.25
CA GLY A 87 25.86 -9.74 7.69
C GLY A 87 26.75 -10.95 8.02
N THR A 88 26.94 -11.17 9.33
CA THR A 88 27.82 -12.20 9.89
C THR A 88 27.55 -13.61 9.33
N ASN A 89 26.27 -13.96 9.15
CA ASN A 89 25.88 -15.30 8.68
C ASN A 89 25.77 -15.41 7.15
N SER A 90 26.08 -14.35 6.40
CA SER A 90 25.89 -14.31 4.95
C SER A 90 26.62 -15.41 4.20
N THR A 91 27.80 -15.83 4.65
CA THR A 91 28.53 -16.94 4.01
C THR A 91 27.76 -18.26 4.11
N VAL A 92 27.14 -18.52 5.27
CA VAL A 92 26.34 -19.74 5.50
C VAL A 92 25.07 -19.70 4.67
N LEU A 93 24.34 -18.58 4.69
CA LEU A 93 23.13 -18.42 3.89
C LEU A 93 23.40 -18.57 2.40
N LYS A 94 24.42 -17.86 1.88
CA LYS A 94 24.76 -17.89 0.45
C LYS A 94 25.21 -19.27 -0.03
N ALA A 95 25.85 -20.06 0.82
CA ALA A 95 26.23 -21.43 0.47
C ALA A 95 25.02 -22.36 0.24
N SER A 96 23.84 -22.00 0.77
CA SER A 96 22.58 -22.73 0.61
C SER A 96 21.68 -22.21 -0.52
N LEU A 97 22.15 -21.22 -1.30
CA LEU A 97 21.40 -20.60 -2.40
C LEU A 97 22.10 -20.89 -3.73
N SER A 98 21.31 -21.09 -4.78
CA SER A 98 21.79 -21.16 -6.16
C SER A 98 22.29 -19.80 -6.64
N ALA A 99 23.11 -19.81 -7.70
CA ALA A 99 23.60 -18.57 -8.31
C ALA A 99 22.45 -17.67 -8.82
N SER A 100 21.35 -18.25 -9.32
CA SER A 100 20.17 -17.51 -9.75
C SER A 100 19.40 -16.88 -8.60
N GLU A 101 19.24 -17.60 -7.48
CA GLU A 101 18.60 -17.04 -6.27
C GLU A 101 19.43 -15.90 -5.70
N LEU A 102 20.76 -16.06 -5.66
CA LEU A 102 21.65 -14.98 -5.23
C LEU A 102 21.55 -13.75 -6.14
N ALA A 103 21.49 -13.94 -7.46
CA ALA A 103 21.30 -12.83 -8.39
C ALA A 103 19.96 -12.11 -8.15
N GLY A 104 18.87 -12.88 -7.96
CA GLY A 104 17.55 -12.33 -7.65
C GLY A 104 17.53 -11.55 -6.33
N LEU A 105 18.12 -12.09 -5.26
CA LEU A 105 18.17 -11.41 -3.96
C LEU A 105 18.99 -10.12 -4.01
N ASN A 106 20.08 -10.06 -4.79
CA ASN A 106 20.84 -8.82 -4.96
C ASN A 106 20.05 -7.77 -5.75
N LEU A 107 19.24 -8.19 -6.73
CA LEU A 107 18.33 -7.29 -7.44
C LEU A 107 17.30 -6.71 -6.46
N ILE A 108 16.65 -7.57 -5.67
CA ILE A 108 15.67 -7.13 -4.65
C ILE A 108 16.29 -6.10 -3.70
N VAL A 109 17.47 -6.35 -3.12
CA VAL A 109 18.16 -5.36 -2.26
C VAL A 109 18.33 -4.00 -2.94
N THR A 110 18.62 -4.01 -4.24
CA THR A 110 18.82 -2.80 -5.03
C THR A 110 17.49 -2.06 -5.22
N ASP A 111 16.43 -2.78 -5.54
CA ASP A 111 15.09 -2.23 -5.74
C ASP A 111 14.52 -1.65 -4.44
N GLU A 112 14.66 -2.36 -3.32
CA GLU A 112 14.25 -1.86 -2.00
C GLU A 112 14.95 -0.54 -1.62
N MET A 113 16.24 -0.41 -1.93
CA MET A 113 16.98 0.85 -1.69
C MET A 113 16.51 1.98 -2.62
N HIS A 114 16.17 1.66 -3.86
CA HIS A 114 15.57 2.64 -4.77
C HIS A 114 14.21 3.13 -4.24
N HIS A 115 13.37 2.22 -3.73
CA HIS A 115 12.08 2.57 -3.12
C HIS A 115 12.25 3.46 -1.89
N VAL A 116 13.17 3.11 -0.98
CA VAL A 116 13.54 3.94 0.17
C VAL A 116 13.91 5.36 -0.27
N THR A 117 14.84 5.47 -1.23
CA THR A 117 15.34 6.77 -1.71
C THR A 117 14.23 7.60 -2.35
N PHE A 118 13.39 6.96 -3.14
CA PHE A 118 12.25 7.58 -3.79
C PHE A 118 11.24 8.11 -2.77
N LEU A 119 10.81 7.28 -1.80
CA LEU A 119 9.85 7.67 -0.78
C LEU A 119 10.39 8.81 0.09
N GLN A 120 11.66 8.77 0.49
CA GLN A 120 12.30 9.87 1.20
C GLN A 120 12.23 11.18 0.40
N THR A 121 12.51 11.12 -0.90
CA THR A 121 12.43 12.28 -1.81
C THR A 121 11.02 12.85 -1.87
N VAL A 122 10.01 11.98 -2.05
CA VAL A 122 8.60 12.40 -2.12
C VAL A 122 8.16 13.00 -0.78
N ILE A 123 8.46 12.37 0.35
CA ILE A 123 8.08 12.86 1.68
C ILE A 123 8.68 14.25 1.94
N ASN A 124 9.98 14.43 1.65
CA ASN A 124 10.64 15.73 1.77
C ASN A 124 9.99 16.79 0.88
N SER A 125 9.63 16.45 -0.36
CA SER A 125 8.96 17.38 -1.30
C SER A 125 7.58 17.87 -0.80
N LEU A 126 6.93 17.07 0.06
CA LEU A 126 5.65 17.39 0.70
C LEU A 126 5.83 18.15 2.03
N GLY A 127 7.07 18.48 2.41
CA GLY A 127 7.40 19.11 3.69
C GLY A 127 7.28 18.17 4.91
N GLY A 128 7.19 16.86 4.67
CA GLY A 128 7.20 15.85 5.72
C GLY A 128 8.61 15.46 6.16
N THR A 129 8.72 14.82 7.32
CA THR A 129 9.96 14.21 7.78
C THR A 129 9.94 12.72 7.43
N PRO A 130 10.89 12.21 6.64
CA PRO A 130 10.99 10.78 6.36
C PRO A 130 11.34 9.99 7.62
N TYR A 131 10.78 8.79 7.71
CA TYR A 131 11.13 7.81 8.72
C TYR A 131 12.61 7.46 8.65
N VAL A 132 13.20 7.21 9.82
CA VAL A 132 14.59 6.82 10.00
C VAL A 132 14.63 5.54 10.83
N VAL A 133 15.41 4.57 10.37
CA VAL A 133 15.59 3.30 11.07
C VAL A 133 16.20 3.55 12.46
N PRO A 134 15.66 2.96 13.54
CA PRO A 134 16.23 3.07 14.87
C PRO A 134 17.67 2.57 14.91
N ALA A 135 18.54 3.21 15.69
CA ALA A 135 19.95 2.81 15.83
C ALA A 135 20.14 1.36 16.32
N LYS A 136 19.16 0.82 17.06
CA LYS A 136 19.14 -0.59 17.50
C LYS A 136 18.90 -1.59 16.37
N GLY A 137 18.48 -1.13 15.18
CA GLY A 137 18.11 -1.97 14.05
C GLY A 137 16.81 -2.75 14.27
N TYR A 138 16.64 -3.80 13.46
CA TYR A 138 15.51 -4.73 13.50
C TYR A 138 15.93 -6.06 14.14
N ASP A 139 15.00 -6.69 14.86
CA ASP A 139 15.14 -8.08 15.30
C ASP A 139 14.38 -9.01 14.36
N PHE A 140 15.09 -9.59 13.40
CA PHE A 140 14.52 -10.55 12.44
C PHE A 140 14.38 -11.96 13.00
N THR A 141 14.87 -12.22 14.22
CA THR A 141 14.67 -13.52 14.90
C THR A 141 13.31 -13.60 15.58
N ALA A 142 12.55 -12.50 15.63
CA ALA A 142 11.29 -12.38 16.36
C ALA A 142 11.41 -12.89 17.81
N GLY A 143 12.39 -12.37 18.55
CA GLY A 143 12.68 -12.80 19.92
C GLY A 143 13.17 -14.25 20.03
N GLY A 144 13.82 -14.76 18.98
CA GLY A 144 14.34 -16.13 18.92
C GLY A 144 13.37 -17.18 18.37
N ALA A 145 12.19 -16.80 17.88
CA ALA A 145 11.27 -17.72 17.19
C ALA A 145 11.83 -18.20 15.82
N PHE A 146 12.64 -17.37 15.16
CA PHE A 146 13.33 -17.69 13.91
C PHE A 146 14.85 -17.60 14.08
N PRO A 147 15.47 -18.48 14.90
CA PRO A 147 16.90 -18.38 15.21
C PRO A 147 17.78 -18.68 14.00
N THR A 148 17.24 -19.37 13.00
CA THR A 148 17.93 -19.80 11.77
C THR A 148 17.67 -18.90 10.57
N VAL A 149 16.98 -17.76 10.74
CA VAL A 149 16.54 -16.90 9.63
C VAL A 149 17.67 -16.46 8.69
N PHE A 150 18.91 -16.38 9.17
CA PHE A 150 20.08 -16.04 8.34
C PHE A 150 21.07 -17.19 8.14
N THR A 151 20.73 -18.41 8.51
CA THR A 151 21.60 -19.59 8.35
C THR A 151 20.92 -20.76 7.64
N ASN A 152 19.63 -20.64 7.34
CA ASN A 152 18.85 -21.64 6.62
C ASN A 152 18.04 -20.92 5.53
N SER A 153 18.29 -21.25 4.26
CA SER A 153 17.65 -20.61 3.11
C SER A 153 16.13 -20.75 3.11
N ASP A 154 15.59 -21.92 3.48
CA ASP A 154 14.12 -22.10 3.53
C ASP A 154 13.46 -21.15 4.53
N THR A 155 14.05 -20.99 5.72
CA THR A 155 13.57 -20.05 6.75
C THR A 155 13.70 -18.61 6.27
N PHE A 156 14.85 -18.27 5.66
CA PHE A 156 15.09 -16.94 5.11
C PHE A 156 14.06 -16.57 4.05
N LEU A 157 13.83 -17.46 3.08
CA LEU A 157 12.92 -17.24 1.96
C LEU A 157 11.44 -17.21 2.42
N ALA A 158 11.05 -18.03 3.40
CA ALA A 158 9.70 -17.97 3.96
C ALA A 158 9.43 -16.65 4.70
N VAL A 159 10.43 -16.12 5.42
CA VAL A 159 10.32 -14.80 6.06
C VAL A 159 10.34 -13.69 5.01
N ALA A 160 11.19 -13.80 3.98
CA ALA A 160 11.21 -12.87 2.84
C ALA A 160 9.83 -12.78 2.19
N GLU A 161 9.24 -13.92 1.81
CA GLU A 161 7.91 -13.98 1.22
C GLU A 161 6.87 -13.28 2.11
N THR A 162 6.94 -13.48 3.43
CA THR A 162 6.01 -12.83 4.37
C THR A 162 6.14 -11.30 4.39
N PHE A 163 7.36 -10.77 4.22
CA PHE A 163 7.57 -9.33 4.12
C PHE A 163 7.01 -8.77 2.81
N GLU A 164 7.35 -9.36 1.66
CA GLU A 164 6.81 -8.97 0.35
C GLU A 164 5.27 -8.91 0.35
N ASP A 165 4.66 -9.96 0.90
CA ASP A 165 3.21 -10.07 1.03
C ASP A 165 2.61 -8.98 1.94
N THR A 166 3.37 -8.59 2.97
CA THR A 166 2.99 -7.52 3.90
C THR A 166 3.09 -6.16 3.24
N GLY A 167 4.15 -5.88 2.46
CA GLY A 167 4.27 -4.69 1.62
C GLY A 167 3.07 -4.55 0.67
N VAL A 168 2.76 -5.60 -0.10
CA VAL A 168 1.61 -5.62 -1.02
C VAL A 168 0.29 -5.37 -0.30
N ARG A 169 0.05 -6.01 0.84
CA ARG A 169 -1.17 -5.80 1.64
C ARG A 169 -1.25 -4.39 2.22
N ALA A 170 -0.14 -3.83 2.65
CA ALA A 170 -0.07 -2.46 3.16
C ALA A 170 -0.47 -1.44 2.08
N TYR A 171 0.09 -1.55 0.87
CA TYR A 171 -0.29 -0.70 -0.25
C TYR A 171 -1.76 -0.90 -0.65
N LYS A 172 -2.24 -2.15 -0.75
CA LYS A 172 -3.65 -2.45 -1.04
C LYS A 172 -4.59 -1.88 0.03
N GLY A 173 -4.24 -1.99 1.31
CA GLY A 173 -5.00 -1.43 2.42
C GLY A 173 -5.11 0.09 2.36
N GLN A 174 -4.09 0.75 1.80
CA GLN A 174 -4.08 2.19 1.57
C GLN A 174 -4.64 2.60 0.20
N ALA A 175 -5.12 1.67 -0.63
CA ALA A 175 -5.63 1.97 -1.98
C ALA A 175 -6.67 3.10 -2.00
N GLY A 176 -7.54 3.19 -0.98
CA GLY A 176 -8.50 4.29 -0.86
C GLY A 176 -7.87 5.68 -0.68
N ALA A 177 -6.71 5.76 -0.04
CA ALA A 177 -5.90 6.97 0.10
C ALA A 177 -5.05 7.22 -1.16
N ILE A 178 -4.43 6.17 -1.69
CA ILE A 178 -3.56 6.17 -2.87
C ILE A 178 -4.34 6.64 -4.12
N LEU A 179 -5.50 6.04 -4.41
CA LEU A 179 -6.30 6.34 -5.61
C LEU A 179 -6.83 7.78 -5.65
N ARG A 180 -6.84 8.48 -4.51
CA ARG A 180 -7.33 9.86 -4.39
C ARG A 180 -6.21 10.90 -4.47
N ASN A 181 -4.95 10.47 -4.50
CA ASN A 181 -3.80 11.36 -4.56
C ASN A 181 -2.82 10.93 -5.65
N LYS A 182 -2.63 11.77 -6.68
CA LYS A 182 -1.74 11.47 -7.81
C LYS A 182 -0.29 11.19 -7.39
N THR A 183 0.25 11.92 -6.42
CA THR A 183 1.62 11.71 -5.94
C THR A 183 1.77 10.35 -5.28
N VAL A 184 0.82 9.97 -4.44
CA VAL A 184 0.83 8.65 -3.78
C VAL A 184 0.54 7.53 -4.78
N LEU A 185 -0.33 7.77 -5.76
CA LEU A 185 -0.61 6.81 -6.83
C LEU A 185 0.61 6.56 -7.71
N THR A 186 1.31 7.62 -8.13
CA THR A 186 2.57 7.47 -8.86
C THR A 186 3.59 6.72 -8.02
N ALA A 187 3.74 7.09 -6.75
CA ALA A 187 4.62 6.38 -5.84
C ALA A 187 4.30 4.88 -5.72
N ALA A 188 3.02 4.54 -5.55
CA ALA A 188 2.58 3.15 -5.46
C ALA A 188 2.74 2.39 -6.79
N LEU A 189 2.56 3.05 -7.94
CA LEU A 189 2.75 2.43 -9.25
C LEU A 189 4.21 2.17 -9.56
N ASP A 190 5.10 3.11 -9.21
CA ASP A 190 6.54 2.97 -9.44
C ASP A 190 7.10 1.83 -8.57
N ILE A 191 6.70 1.76 -7.29
CA ILE A 191 7.11 0.70 -6.35
C ILE A 191 6.54 -0.67 -6.74
N HIS A 192 5.30 -0.73 -7.23
CA HIS A 192 4.65 -2.00 -7.59
C HIS A 192 4.98 -2.50 -9.01
N SER A 193 5.83 -1.79 -9.75
CA SER A 193 6.20 -2.13 -11.13
C SER A 193 7.47 -2.97 -11.26
N VAL A 194 8.10 -3.31 -10.14
CA VAL A 194 9.40 -4.01 -10.06
C VAL A 194 9.21 -5.42 -9.54
#